data_AF-A0A920IRH8-F1
#
_entry.id   AF-A0A920IRH8-F1
#
_cell.length_a   1.000
_cell.length_b   1.000
_cell.length_c   1.000
_cell.angle_alpha   90.00
_cell.angle_beta   90.00
_cell.angle_gamma   90.00
#
_symmetry.space_group_name_H-M   'P 1'
#
loop_
_entity.id
_entity.type
_entity.pdbx_description
1 polymer ?
#
loop_
_entity_poly.entity_id
_entity_poly.type
_entity_poly.pdbx_seq_one_letter_code
_entity_poly.pdbx_strand_id
1 'polypeptide(L)'
;MKDIYIIAYAQNPILADAKAANEVELIMPVVHEVFRQTGLSQKDIDFTCSGSCDYLQGAAFAFVEGLSAIQTNPPIKESHVEMDAAWALYECMLKISSGDTESALIYGFGRSSPGIWIQ
;
A
#
# COMPACT_ATOMS: atom_id res chain seq x y z
N MET A 1 5.63 20.70 -15.81
CA MET A 1 5.18 19.51 -15.07
C MET A 1 5.80 18.31 -15.75
N LYS A 2 6.39 17.38 -14.98
CA LYS A 2 6.78 16.08 -15.53
C LYS A 2 5.50 15.30 -15.85
N ASP A 3 5.53 14.50 -16.90
CA ASP A 3 4.45 13.55 -17.15
C ASP A 3 4.55 12.41 -16.13
N ILE A 4 3.41 12.05 -15.53
CA ILE A 4 3.31 10.98 -14.53
C ILE A 4 2.39 9.90 -15.09
N TYR A 5 2.84 8.65 -15.02
CA TYR A 5 2.15 7.51 -15.59
C TYR A 5 1.88 6.46 -14.51
N ILE A 6 0.66 5.90 -14.51
CA ILE A 6 0.34 4.69 -13.76
C ILE A 6 0.61 3.51 -14.69
N ILE A 7 1.62 2.70 -14.37
CA ILE A 7 2.09 1.61 -15.25
C ILE A 7 1.51 0.24 -14.90
N ALA A 8 0.93 0.09 -13.71
CA ALA A 8 0.26 -1.14 -13.26
C ALA A 8 -0.69 -0.86 -12.11
N TYR A 9 -1.66 -1.76 -11.91
CA TYR A 9 -2.66 -1.69 -10.86
C TYR A 9 -3.14 -3.09 -10.50
N ALA A 10 -3.39 -3.32 -9.20
CA ALA A 10 -4.01 -4.52 -8.69
C ALA A 10 -4.88 -4.19 -7.49
N GLN A 11 -5.96 -4.95 -7.31
CA GLN A 11 -6.89 -4.79 -6.20
C GLN A 11 -7.45 -6.16 -5.81
N ASN A 12 -7.57 -6.41 -4.51
CA ASN A 12 -8.34 -7.54 -4.02
C ASN A 12 -9.85 -7.32 -4.25
N PRO A 13 -10.66 -8.40 -4.30
CA PRO A 13 -12.10 -8.27 -4.26
C PRO A 13 -12.56 -7.47 -3.03
N ILE A 14 -13.54 -6.58 -3.22
CA ILE A 14 -14.19 -5.88 -2.11
C ILE A 14 -15.20 -6.84 -1.49
N LEU A 15 -14.92 -7.31 -0.28
CA LEU A 15 -15.72 -8.30 0.44
C LEU A 15 -16.33 -7.69 1.70
N ALA A 16 -17.54 -8.14 2.05
CA ALA A 16 -18.16 -7.77 3.33
C ALA A 16 -17.42 -8.38 4.54
N ASP A 17 -16.78 -9.54 4.33
CA ASP A 17 -16.00 -10.24 5.35
C ASP A 17 -14.75 -10.87 4.72
N ALA A 18 -13.58 -10.33 5.05
CA ALA A 18 -12.28 -10.82 4.62
C ALA A 18 -11.72 -11.94 5.52
N LYS A 19 -12.54 -12.51 6.41
CA LYS A 19 -12.17 -13.54 7.37
C LYS A 19 -11.01 -13.08 8.26
N ALA A 20 -10.21 -14.04 8.71
CA ALA A 20 -9.09 -13.81 9.61
C ALA A 20 -7.85 -13.20 8.93
N ALA A 21 -7.94 -12.77 7.65
CA ALA A 21 -6.80 -12.22 6.93
C ALA A 21 -6.22 -10.98 7.63
N ASN A 22 -4.92 -10.99 7.88
CA ASN A 22 -4.18 -9.83 8.41
C ASN A 22 -3.76 -8.87 7.29
N GLU A 23 -3.17 -7.73 7.67
CA GLU A 23 -2.75 -6.66 6.77
C GLU A 23 -1.77 -7.17 5.71
N VAL A 24 -0.82 -8.02 6.09
CA VAL A 24 0.16 -8.62 5.19
C VAL A 24 -0.53 -9.50 4.14
N GLU A 25 -1.46 -10.34 4.59
CA GLU A 25 -2.23 -11.24 3.71
C GLU A 25 -3.13 -10.48 2.74
N LEU A 26 -3.55 -9.26 3.09
CA LEU A 26 -4.28 -8.37 2.19
C LEU A 26 -3.36 -7.64 1.20
N ILE A 27 -2.20 -7.16 1.64
CA ILE A 27 -1.33 -6.30 0.82
C ILE A 27 -0.43 -7.13 -0.13
N MET A 28 0.18 -8.20 0.38
CA MET A 28 1.21 -8.94 -0.35
C MET A 28 0.73 -9.45 -1.73
N PRO A 29 -0.49 -9.99 -1.90
CA PRO A 29 -0.96 -10.46 -3.21
C PRO A 29 -1.03 -9.36 -4.27
N VAL A 30 -1.52 -8.16 -3.92
CA VAL A 30 -1.67 -7.05 -4.89
C VAL A 30 -0.34 -6.38 -5.21
N VAL A 31 0.58 -6.30 -4.25
CA VAL A 31 1.94 -5.82 -4.51
C VAL A 31 2.69 -6.77 -5.44
N HIS A 32 2.61 -8.08 -5.19
CA HIS A 32 3.22 -9.09 -6.06
C HIS A 32 2.63 -9.07 -7.47
N GLU A 33 1.32 -8.84 -7.59
CA GLU A 33 0.65 -8.70 -8.89
C GLU A 33 1.20 -7.51 -9.69
N VAL A 34 1.34 -6.34 -9.07
CA VAL A 34 1.90 -5.14 -9.72
C VAL A 34 3.35 -5.37 -10.16
N PHE A 35 4.17 -5.98 -9.31
CA PHE A 35 5.55 -6.34 -9.70
C PHE A 35 5.59 -7.36 -10.84
N ARG A 36 4.67 -8.33 -10.87
CA ARG A 36 4.55 -9.28 -11.98
C ARG A 36 4.13 -8.61 -13.29
N GLN A 37 3.19 -7.66 -13.26
CA GLN A 37 2.73 -6.93 -14.45
C GLN A 37 3.84 -6.08 -15.08
N THR A 38 4.70 -5.49 -14.24
CA THR A 38 5.73 -4.54 -14.67
C THR A 38 7.09 -5.18 -14.91
N GLY A 39 7.36 -6.35 -14.32
CA GLY A 39 8.69 -6.93 -14.24
C GLY A 39 9.64 -6.21 -13.29
N LEU A 40 9.14 -5.24 -12.51
CA LEU A 40 9.91 -4.51 -11.51
C LEU A 40 9.97 -5.26 -10.19
N SER A 41 10.87 -4.81 -9.33
CA SER A 41 10.99 -5.24 -7.95
C SER A 41 11.04 -4.02 -7.01
N GLN A 42 10.99 -4.27 -5.72
CA GLN A 42 11.14 -3.21 -4.72
C GLN A 42 12.46 -2.43 -4.82
N LYS A 43 13.50 -3.01 -5.43
CA LYS A 43 14.80 -2.32 -5.67
C LYS A 43 14.71 -1.24 -6.73
N ASP A 44 13.69 -1.28 -7.56
CA ASP A 44 13.44 -0.35 -8.65
C ASP A 44 12.49 0.80 -8.22
N ILE A 45 12.09 0.81 -6.95
CA ILE A 45 11.16 1.77 -6.35
C ILE A 45 11.92 2.77 -5.47
N ASP A 46 11.90 4.04 -5.84
CA ASP A 46 12.59 5.11 -5.09
C ASP A 46 11.85 5.50 -3.81
N PHE A 47 10.52 5.35 -3.80
CA PHE A 47 9.67 5.74 -2.68
C PHE A 47 8.42 4.87 -2.57
N THR A 48 8.09 4.46 -1.36
CA THR A 48 6.86 3.72 -1.09
C THR A 48 5.96 4.57 -0.21
N CYS A 49 4.67 4.66 -0.55
CA CYS A 49 3.70 5.33 0.28
C CYS A 49 2.46 4.48 0.50
N SER A 50 2.10 4.32 1.76
CA SER A 50 0.96 3.54 2.17
C SER A 50 -0.17 4.44 2.69
N GLY A 51 -1.42 4.06 2.43
CA GLY A 51 -2.60 4.69 3.02
C GLY A 51 -3.51 3.66 3.68
N SER A 52 -3.93 3.87 4.92
CA SER A 52 -4.89 2.95 5.54
C SER A 52 -5.90 3.59 6.47
N CYS A 53 -7.00 2.85 6.65
CA CYS A 53 -7.94 3.02 7.76
C CYS A 53 -7.77 1.87 8.77
N ASP A 54 -6.52 1.56 9.13
CA ASP A 54 -6.14 0.43 9.98
C ASP A 54 -6.59 0.63 11.45
N TYR A 55 -6.81 1.87 11.88
CA TYR A 55 -7.48 2.18 13.15
C TYR A 55 -8.87 1.52 13.29
N LEU A 56 -9.55 1.19 12.18
CA LEU A 56 -10.80 0.43 12.20
C LEU A 56 -10.62 -1.06 12.51
N GLN A 57 -9.40 -1.59 12.34
CA GLN A 57 -9.05 -2.98 12.66
C GLN A 57 -8.79 -3.19 14.14
N GLY A 58 -8.43 -2.13 14.87
CA GLY A 58 -8.22 -2.17 16.33
C GLY A 58 -6.94 -2.88 16.78
N ALA A 59 -6.09 -3.33 15.85
CA ALA A 59 -4.77 -3.86 16.17
C ALA A 59 -3.77 -2.70 16.39
N ALA A 60 -2.93 -2.81 17.43
CA ALA A 60 -1.90 -1.82 17.67
C ALA A 60 -0.84 -1.87 16.56
N PHE A 61 -0.44 -0.71 16.03
CA PHE A 61 0.60 -0.59 15.00
C PHE A 61 0.31 -1.39 13.72
N ALA A 62 -0.96 -1.55 13.34
CA ALA A 62 -1.36 -2.31 12.15
C ALA A 62 -0.72 -1.78 10.86
N PHE A 63 -0.51 -0.46 10.74
CA PHE A 63 0.24 0.11 9.62
C PHE A 63 1.70 -0.35 9.54
N VAL A 64 2.36 -0.56 10.68
CA VAL A 64 3.73 -1.07 10.73
C VAL A 64 3.75 -2.52 10.26
N GLU A 65 2.76 -3.33 10.64
CA GLU A 65 2.62 -4.71 10.17
C GLU A 65 2.42 -4.78 8.65
N GLY A 66 1.72 -3.80 8.07
CA GLY A 66 1.57 -3.69 6.62
C GLY A 66 2.91 -3.59 5.86
N LEU A 67 3.96 -3.02 6.47
CA LEU A 67 5.30 -2.96 5.85
C LEU A 67 5.95 -4.34 5.72
N SER A 68 5.53 -5.33 6.50
CA SER A 68 6.00 -6.72 6.36
C SER A 68 5.53 -7.36 5.04
N ALA A 69 4.59 -6.75 4.33
CA ALA A 69 4.12 -7.19 3.01
C ALA A 69 5.04 -6.78 1.85
N ILE A 70 6.03 -5.92 2.10
CA ILE A 70 6.96 -5.41 1.11
C ILE A 70 8.41 -5.63 1.54
N GLN A 71 9.35 -5.53 0.60
CA GLN A 71 10.77 -5.70 0.91
C GLN A 71 11.37 -4.40 1.47
N THR A 72 11.58 -4.32 2.78
CA THR A 72 12.14 -3.12 3.43
C THR A 72 13.65 -3.15 3.63
N ASN A 73 14.33 -4.20 3.15
CA ASN A 73 15.79 -4.35 3.20
C ASN A 73 16.40 -4.54 1.79
N PRO A 74 17.40 -3.73 1.38
CA PRO A 74 18.01 -2.59 2.08
C PRO A 74 16.98 -1.49 2.43
N PRO A 75 17.29 -0.59 3.38
CA PRO A 75 16.35 0.43 3.85
C PRO A 75 15.74 1.24 2.70
N ILE A 76 14.41 1.34 2.69
CA ILE A 76 13.64 2.11 1.72
C ILE A 76 13.20 3.46 2.31
N LYS A 77 12.87 4.42 1.43
CA LYS A 77 12.13 5.62 1.84
C LYS A 77 10.65 5.30 1.85
N GLU A 78 10.03 5.42 3.01
CA GLU A 78 8.62 5.12 3.19
C GLU A 78 7.90 6.27 3.93
N SER A 79 6.63 6.46 3.59
CA SER A 79 5.71 7.37 4.26
C SER A 79 4.34 6.70 4.39
N HIS A 80 3.63 7.05 5.44
CA HIS A 80 2.28 6.58 5.69
C HIS A 80 1.34 7.77 5.87
N VAL A 81 0.17 7.68 5.23
CA VAL A 81 -0.92 8.63 5.44
C VAL A 81 -2.15 7.91 5.98
N GLU A 82 -2.78 8.51 6.97
CA GLU A 82 -4.07 8.04 7.46
C GLU A 82 -5.15 8.28 6.39
N MET A 83 -6.16 7.41 6.34
CA MET A 83 -7.29 7.38 5.39
C MET A 83 -7.01 6.59 4.10
N ASP A 84 -7.88 6.73 3.09
CA ASP A 84 -7.73 6.02 1.83
C ASP A 84 -6.42 6.39 1.11
N ALA A 85 -5.93 5.49 0.26
CA ALA A 85 -4.66 5.67 -0.43
C ALA A 85 -4.67 6.77 -1.51
N ALA A 86 -5.74 7.57 -1.64
CA ALA A 86 -5.72 8.74 -2.52
C ALA A 86 -4.71 9.78 -2.07
N TRP A 87 -4.53 9.95 -0.76
CA TRP A 87 -3.48 10.84 -0.22
C TRP A 87 -2.08 10.30 -0.46
N ALA A 88 -1.89 8.98 -0.39
CA ALA A 88 -0.60 8.34 -0.68
C ALA A 88 -0.23 8.54 -2.16
N LEU A 89 -1.21 8.36 -3.06
CA LEU A 89 -1.05 8.68 -4.48
C LEU A 89 -0.67 10.14 -4.69
N TYR A 90 -1.36 11.07 -4.01
CA TYR A 90 -1.08 12.49 -4.13
C TYR A 90 0.34 12.85 -3.64
N GLU A 91 0.79 12.30 -2.50
CA GLU A 91 2.16 12.49 -2.02
C GLU A 91 3.20 11.98 -3.04
N CYS A 92 3.00 10.79 -3.59
CA CYS A 92 3.86 10.24 -4.62
C CYS A 92 3.89 11.11 -5.88
N MET A 93 2.73 11.61 -6.33
CA MET A 93 2.66 12.53 -7.46
C MET A 93 3.42 13.82 -7.21
N LEU A 94 3.37 14.37 -5.99
CA LEU A 94 4.14 15.55 -5.61
C LEU A 94 5.65 15.28 -5.61
N LYS A 95 6.09 14.13 -5.07
CA LYS A 95 7.52 13.75 -5.06
C LYS A 95 8.10 13.51 -6.46
N ILE A 96 7.31 12.90 -7.35
CA ILE A 96 7.71 12.75 -8.75
C ILE A 96 7.75 14.13 -9.43
N SER A 97 6.75 14.97 -9.18
CA SER A 97 6.67 16.32 -9.75
C SER A 97 7.81 17.24 -9.28
N SER A 98 8.26 17.11 -8.03
CA SER A 98 9.39 17.87 -7.48
C SER A 98 10.74 17.37 -7.97
N GLY A 99 10.81 16.15 -8.50
CA GLY A 99 12.06 15.49 -8.90
C GLY A 99 12.79 14.79 -7.75
N ASP A 100 12.13 14.58 -6.60
CA ASP A 100 12.72 13.86 -5.46
C ASP A 100 12.83 12.34 -5.72
N THR A 101 11.98 11.81 -6.60
CA THR A 101 11.84 10.38 -6.94
C THR A 101 11.42 10.21 -8.39
N GLU A 102 11.81 9.13 -9.07
CA GLU A 102 11.32 8.81 -10.43
C GLU A 102 10.28 7.68 -10.44
N SER A 103 10.31 6.79 -9.44
CA SER A 103 9.35 5.70 -9.28
C SER A 103 8.74 5.66 -7.88
N ALA A 104 7.47 5.25 -7.80
CA ALA A 104 6.79 5.09 -6.52
C ALA A 104 5.89 3.86 -6.49
N LEU A 105 5.88 3.14 -5.37
CA LEU A 105 4.90 2.10 -5.05
C LEU A 105 3.86 2.70 -4.11
N ILE A 106 2.59 2.64 -4.51
CA ILE A 106 1.46 3.07 -3.69
C ILE A 106 0.62 1.85 -3.37
N TYR A 107 0.29 1.66 -2.10
CA TYR A 107 -0.67 0.65 -1.70
C TYR A 107 -1.61 1.17 -0.61
N GLY A 108 -2.84 0.66 -0.65
CA GLY A 108 -3.88 1.01 0.32
C GLY A 108 -4.50 -0.24 0.91
N PHE A 109 -4.83 -0.20 2.19
CA PHE A 109 -5.50 -1.31 2.86
C PHE A 109 -6.42 -0.84 3.99
N GLY A 110 -7.38 -1.68 4.33
CA GLY A 110 -8.30 -1.45 5.43
C GLY A 110 -9.25 -2.63 5.55
N ARG A 111 -9.60 -3.00 6.78
CA ARG A 111 -10.51 -4.11 7.05
C ARG A 111 -11.44 -3.73 8.19
N SER A 112 -12.74 -3.63 7.91
CA SER A 112 -13.76 -3.32 8.92
C SER A 112 -14.46 -4.56 9.50
N SER A 113 -14.22 -5.74 8.92
CA SER A 113 -14.89 -6.99 9.33
C SER A 113 -14.56 -7.53 10.73
N PRO A 114 -13.41 -7.23 11.39
CA PRO A 114 -13.14 -7.64 12.77
C PRO A 114 -14.18 -7.14 13.79
N GLY A 115 -15.00 -6.15 13.45
CA GLY A 115 -16.12 -5.69 14.26
C GLY A 115 -17.38 -6.58 14.22
N ILE A 116 -17.43 -7.58 13.33
CA ILE A 116 -18.56 -8.51 13.19
C ILE A 116 -18.38 -9.67 14.19
N TRP A 117 -18.36 -9.35 15.48
CA TRP A 117 -18.56 -10.32 16.56
C TRP A 117 -20.04 -10.33 16.94
N ILE A 118 -20.91 -10.87 16.08
CA ILE A 118 -22.24 -11.44 16.37
C ILE A 118 -22.69 -12.04 15.02
N GLN A 119 -22.53 -13.35 14.84
CA GLN A 119 -23.51 -14.26 14.22
C GLN A 119 -23.25 -15.67 14.73
#